data_AF-A0A975CDP4-F1
#
_entry.id   AF-A0A975CDP4-F1
#
_cell.length_a   1.000
_cell.length_b   1.000
_cell.length_c   1.000
_cell.angle_alpha   90.00
_cell.angle_beta   90.00
_cell.angle_gamma   90.00
#
_symmetry.space_group_name_H-M   'P 1'
#
loop_
_entity.id
_entity.type
_entity.pdbx_description
1 polymer ?
#
loop_
_entity_poly.entity_id
_entity_poly.type
_entity_poly.pdbx_seq_one_letter_code
_entity_poly.pdbx_strand_id
1 'polypeptide(L)'
;MAPSGRQAGRPQPRLARALGGSRSAVSAPAVHAGARSGAGLGAVVKRVTHEPGYVLHRYDWSESSVIVEAFTRAHGRVALVAKGAKRPSSNFRPVLLPLQQLSLNWGGDAEIRTLRGAEWGGGQVMPTGDALLSGYYANELLMRLLAREDAHPRLFDAYAALVHVLASGQTEPLVAAALRTFELLLLRETGHLPALDAQTLTFAPLATDAAYRLVPEGGLRAAHADDGAWLAGAHWQALTGALADEAPFSATLQAVAQLPGDARASLRQQLRELLHYHCGVGTLRTRQLLMDIQALS
;
A
#
# COMPACT_ATOMS: atom_id res chain seq x y z
N MET A 1 -26.09 -57.75 -4.14
CA MET A 1 -25.58 -56.93 -3.01
C MET A 1 -25.06 -55.61 -3.57
N ALA A 2 -25.83 -54.54 -3.44
CA ALA A 2 -25.35 -53.15 -3.37
C ALA A 2 -25.55 -52.68 -1.90
N PRO A 3 -25.14 -51.49 -1.43
CA PRO A 3 -24.35 -50.40 -2.04
C PRO A 3 -23.25 -49.85 -1.08
N SER A 4 -22.49 -48.80 -1.45
CA SER A 4 -22.42 -47.57 -0.63
C SER A 4 -21.62 -46.47 -1.33
N GLY A 5 -22.33 -45.40 -1.70
CA GLY A 5 -21.74 -44.08 -1.95
C GLY A 5 -21.75 -43.27 -0.66
N ARG A 6 -20.72 -42.45 -0.43
CA ARG A 6 -20.74 -41.38 0.57
C ARG A 6 -20.68 -40.03 -0.15
N GLN A 7 -21.78 -39.29 -0.06
CA GLN A 7 -21.89 -37.89 -0.42
C GLN A 7 -21.15 -37.02 0.61
N ALA A 8 -20.31 -36.11 0.12
CA ALA A 8 -19.71 -35.04 0.90
C ALA A 8 -20.74 -33.93 1.16
N GLY A 9 -20.93 -33.59 2.43
CA GLY A 9 -21.84 -32.52 2.88
C GLY A 9 -21.32 -31.13 2.53
N ARG A 10 -22.23 -30.27 2.05
CA ARG A 10 -22.04 -28.81 1.97
C ARG A 10 -22.26 -28.18 3.35
N PRO A 11 -21.49 -27.16 3.77
CA PRO A 11 -21.84 -26.38 4.95
C PRO A 11 -22.91 -25.33 4.62
N GLN A 12 -24.00 -25.33 5.38
CA GLN A 12 -25.01 -24.26 5.44
C GLN A 12 -24.59 -23.19 6.47
N PRO A 13 -24.96 -21.90 6.29
CA PRO A 13 -24.78 -20.87 7.31
C PRO A 13 -25.97 -20.88 8.30
N ARG A 14 -25.68 -20.89 9.62
CA ARG A 14 -26.70 -20.79 10.69
C ARG A 14 -26.89 -19.35 11.18
N LEU A 15 -28.11 -18.87 10.89
CA LEU A 15 -29.01 -17.93 11.56
C LEU A 15 -28.61 -17.17 12.84
N ALA A 16 -28.99 -15.89 12.82
CA ALA A 16 -29.23 -14.99 13.94
C ALA A 16 -30.68 -15.08 14.49
N ARG A 17 -30.85 -14.86 15.81
CA ARG A 17 -32.01 -14.32 16.60
C ARG A 17 -31.79 -14.72 18.07
N ALA A 18 -32.27 -14.07 19.13
CA ALA A 18 -32.97 -12.80 19.41
C ALA A 18 -33.19 -12.75 20.94
N LEU A 19 -33.18 -11.56 21.55
CA LEU A 19 -33.91 -11.16 22.78
C LEU A 19 -34.00 -9.61 22.70
N GLY A 20 -35.09 -8.86 22.89
CA GLY A 20 -36.44 -9.14 23.38
C GLY A 20 -36.84 -8.15 24.49
N GLY A 21 -37.71 -7.17 24.19
CA GLY A 21 -38.44 -6.32 25.16
C GLY A 21 -38.32 -4.81 24.91
N SER A 22 -39.33 -3.93 25.01
CA SER A 22 -40.77 -4.05 25.23
C SER A 22 -41.46 -2.70 24.90
N ARG A 23 -42.58 -2.81 24.18
CA ARG A 23 -43.71 -1.90 23.90
C ARG A 23 -43.83 -0.52 24.60
N SER A 24 -44.30 0.47 23.83
CA SER A 24 -45.44 1.35 24.18
C SER A 24 -46.09 1.89 22.90
N ALA A 25 -47.42 1.92 22.88
CA ALA A 25 -48.27 2.14 21.72
C ALA A 25 -48.95 3.52 21.77
N VAL A 26 -49.11 4.16 20.60
CA VAL A 26 -50.16 5.18 20.33
C VAL A 26 -50.60 5.03 18.86
N SER A 27 -51.90 5.23 18.63
CA SER A 27 -52.72 4.79 17.50
C SER A 27 -53.01 5.84 16.40
N ALA A 28 -53.04 5.37 15.13
CA ALA A 28 -53.93 5.70 13.99
C ALA A 28 -53.97 7.15 13.40
N PRO A 29 -54.46 7.41 12.15
CA PRO A 29 -55.21 6.53 11.24
C PRO A 29 -54.71 6.44 9.76
N ALA A 30 -55.41 5.60 9.00
CA ALA A 30 -55.17 5.20 7.61
C ALA A 30 -55.71 6.20 6.56
N VAL A 31 -55.05 6.27 5.40
CA VAL A 31 -55.69 6.72 4.14
C VAL A 31 -55.06 6.10 2.89
N HIS A 32 -55.96 5.51 2.09
CA HIS A 32 -55.98 5.20 0.67
C HIS A 32 -54.89 4.39 -0.06
N ALA A 33 -55.36 3.24 -0.55
CA ALA A 33 -54.83 2.49 -1.69
C ALA A 33 -54.98 3.27 -3.00
N GLY A 34 -53.90 3.32 -3.77
CA GLY A 34 -53.85 3.70 -5.18
C GLY A 34 -52.85 2.77 -5.88
N ALA A 35 -53.28 2.15 -6.97
CA ALA A 35 -52.63 1.00 -7.58
C ALA A 35 -51.67 1.37 -8.73
N ARG A 36 -50.67 0.49 -8.93
CA ARG A 36 -49.97 0.09 -10.17
C ARG A 36 -48.78 0.91 -10.72
N SER A 37 -47.68 0.14 -10.82
CA SER A 37 -46.79 -0.04 -11.97
C SER A 37 -45.50 0.78 -12.07
N GLY A 38 -44.40 0.06 -12.33
CA GLY A 38 -43.34 0.54 -13.22
C GLY A 38 -41.95 0.68 -12.61
N ALA A 39 -41.05 -0.19 -13.07
CA ALA A 39 -39.59 -0.05 -13.08
C ALA A 39 -38.85 -0.16 -11.74
N GLY A 40 -38.29 -1.34 -11.49
CA GLY A 40 -37.12 -1.47 -10.63
C GLY A 40 -35.99 -0.60 -11.20
N LEU A 41 -35.57 0.39 -10.42
CA LEU A 41 -34.28 1.05 -10.58
C LEU A 41 -33.21 -0.01 -10.30
N GLY A 42 -32.79 -0.71 -11.36
CA GLY A 42 -31.62 -1.58 -11.31
C GLY A 42 -30.46 -0.74 -10.83
N ALA A 43 -29.92 -1.05 -9.65
CA ALA A 43 -28.73 -0.41 -9.13
C ALA A 43 -27.66 -0.44 -10.22
N VAL A 44 -27.25 0.74 -10.70
CA VAL A 44 -26.21 0.86 -11.72
C VAL A 44 -24.93 0.31 -11.09
N VAL A 45 -24.55 -0.91 -11.48
CA VAL A 45 -23.34 -1.56 -10.98
C VAL A 45 -22.17 -0.67 -11.38
N LYS A 46 -21.47 -0.08 -10.40
CA LYS A 46 -20.28 0.72 -10.64
C LYS A 46 -19.25 -0.15 -11.35
N ARG A 47 -18.85 0.27 -12.55
CA ARG A 47 -17.82 -0.38 -13.37
C ARG A 47 -16.65 0.56 -13.50
N VAL A 48 -15.46 0.03 -13.27
CA VAL A 48 -14.20 0.73 -13.49
C VAL A 48 -13.46 0.02 -14.60
N THR A 49 -12.94 0.79 -15.55
CA THR A 49 -12.25 0.27 -16.74
C THR A 49 -10.95 1.00 -16.95
N HIS A 50 -9.93 0.26 -17.34
CA HIS A 50 -8.61 0.74 -17.75
C HIS A 50 -7.91 1.51 -16.63
N GLU A 51 -8.16 1.09 -15.39
CA GLU A 51 -7.52 1.70 -14.24
C GLU A 51 -6.07 1.21 -14.14
N PRO A 52 -5.08 2.12 -14.10
CA PRO A 52 -3.71 1.77 -13.79
C PRO A 52 -3.60 1.21 -12.37
N GLY A 53 -2.99 0.03 -12.23
CA GLY A 53 -2.83 -0.62 -10.94
C GLY A 53 -1.64 -1.56 -10.84
N TYR A 54 -1.19 -1.81 -9.63
CA TYR A 54 -0.17 -2.81 -9.30
C TYR A 54 -0.73 -3.82 -8.32
N VAL A 55 -0.38 -5.09 -8.48
CA VAL A 55 -0.69 -6.11 -7.48
C VAL A 55 0.28 -5.96 -6.31
N LEU A 56 -0.25 -5.67 -5.12
CA LEU A 56 0.52 -5.62 -3.88
C LEU A 56 0.67 -7.01 -3.26
N HIS A 57 -0.44 -7.75 -3.19
CA HIS A 57 -0.53 -9.06 -2.55
C HIS A 57 -1.59 -9.95 -3.19
N ARG A 58 -1.45 -11.27 -3.02
CA ARG A 58 -2.40 -12.30 -3.48
C ARG A 58 -2.79 -13.24 -2.35
N TYR A 59 -4.07 -13.57 -2.23
CA TYR A 59 -4.58 -14.55 -1.27
C TYR A 59 -5.38 -15.64 -1.99
N ASP A 60 -5.26 -16.88 -1.53
CA ASP A 60 -6.12 -17.96 -1.98
C ASP A 60 -7.56 -17.76 -1.49
N TRP A 61 -8.52 -17.79 -2.42
CA TRP A 61 -9.93 -17.57 -2.10
C TRP A 61 -10.78 -18.83 -2.26
N SER A 62 -10.54 -19.58 -3.33
CA SER A 62 -11.20 -20.88 -3.55
C SER A 62 -10.26 -21.81 -4.30
N GLU A 63 -10.74 -23.02 -4.62
CA GLU A 63 -10.03 -23.99 -5.46
C GLU A 63 -9.55 -23.38 -6.78
N SER A 64 -10.32 -22.45 -7.36
CA SER A 64 -10.00 -21.85 -8.66
C SER A 64 -9.75 -20.34 -8.65
N SER A 65 -9.92 -19.65 -7.52
CA SER A 65 -9.91 -18.17 -7.47
C SER A 65 -8.92 -17.63 -6.45
N VAL A 66 -8.42 -16.42 -6.70
CA VAL A 66 -7.58 -15.65 -5.78
C VAL A 66 -8.20 -14.28 -5.52
N ILE A 67 -7.91 -13.69 -4.37
CA ILE A 67 -8.08 -12.25 -4.12
C ILE A 67 -6.74 -11.59 -4.42
N VAL A 68 -6.78 -10.45 -5.11
CA VAL A 68 -5.64 -9.55 -5.26
C VAL A 68 -5.91 -8.25 -4.52
N GLU A 69 -4.96 -7.83 -3.71
CA GLU A 69 -4.90 -6.46 -3.20
C GLU A 69 -4.14 -5.65 -4.24
N ALA A 70 -4.82 -4.68 -4.86
CA ALA A 70 -4.24 -3.83 -5.88
C ALA A 70 -4.13 -2.40 -5.39
N PHE A 71 -2.99 -1.74 -5.63
CA PHE A 71 -2.87 -0.30 -5.51
C PHE A 71 -3.19 0.34 -6.85
N THR A 72 -4.19 1.21 -6.89
CA THR A 72 -4.71 1.83 -8.10
C THR A 72 -4.64 3.34 -7.99
N ARG A 73 -4.45 4.00 -9.14
CA ARG A 73 -4.13 5.43 -9.17
C ARG A 73 -5.27 6.32 -8.67
N ALA A 74 -6.50 6.05 -9.11
CA ALA A 74 -7.68 6.86 -8.83
C ALA A 74 -8.59 6.25 -7.74
N HIS A 75 -8.38 4.99 -7.36
CA HIS A 75 -9.23 4.30 -6.38
C HIS A 75 -8.47 3.77 -5.15
N GLY A 76 -7.18 4.07 -5.03
CA GLY A 76 -6.40 3.66 -3.87
C GLY A 76 -6.19 2.15 -3.80
N ARG A 77 -6.09 1.62 -2.58
CA ARG A 77 -5.99 0.18 -2.36
C ARG A 77 -7.37 -0.50 -2.47
N VAL A 78 -7.52 -1.45 -3.38
CA VAL A 78 -8.77 -2.19 -3.62
C VAL A 78 -8.55 -3.70 -3.59
N ALA A 79 -9.50 -4.42 -3.00
CA ALA A 79 -9.53 -5.88 -2.99
C ALA A 79 -10.38 -6.42 -4.15
N LEU A 80 -9.77 -7.22 -5.03
CA LEU A 80 -10.42 -7.74 -6.23
C LEU A 80 -10.36 -9.28 -6.25
N VAL A 81 -11.51 -9.95 -6.40
CA VAL A 81 -11.56 -11.40 -6.64
C VAL A 81 -11.36 -11.70 -8.13
N ALA A 82 -10.29 -12.42 -8.45
CA ALA A 82 -9.99 -12.95 -9.77
C ALA A 82 -10.53 -14.38 -9.88
N LYS A 83 -11.76 -14.50 -10.36
CA LYS A 83 -12.46 -15.79 -10.49
C LYS A 83 -11.79 -16.67 -11.54
N GLY A 84 -11.50 -17.91 -11.19
CA GLY A 84 -10.88 -18.86 -12.11
C GLY A 84 -9.39 -18.61 -12.39
N ALA A 85 -8.73 -17.66 -11.71
CA ALA A 85 -7.34 -17.29 -11.92
C ALA A 85 -6.33 -18.44 -11.79
N LYS A 86 -6.66 -19.49 -11.03
CA LYS A 86 -5.78 -20.65 -10.84
C LYS A 86 -5.89 -21.69 -11.96
N ARG A 87 -6.91 -21.58 -12.82
CA ARG A 87 -7.10 -22.54 -13.92
C ARG A 87 -5.98 -22.40 -14.95
N PRO A 88 -5.48 -23.50 -15.54
CA PRO A 88 -4.45 -23.44 -16.57
C PRO A 88 -4.82 -22.54 -17.77
N SER A 89 -6.11 -22.49 -18.11
CA SER A 89 -6.65 -21.69 -19.22
C SER A 89 -6.97 -20.24 -18.86
N SER A 90 -6.65 -19.77 -17.65
CA SER A 90 -7.02 -18.42 -17.21
C SER A 90 -6.12 -17.35 -17.80
N ASN A 91 -6.74 -16.34 -18.40
CA ASN A 91 -6.05 -15.12 -18.85
C ASN A 91 -5.44 -14.30 -17.70
N PHE A 92 -5.88 -14.51 -16.45
CA PHE A 92 -5.33 -13.82 -15.28
C PHE A 92 -4.01 -14.42 -14.78
N ARG A 93 -3.79 -15.72 -15.01
CA ARG A 93 -2.66 -16.46 -14.46
C ARG A 93 -1.29 -15.84 -14.82
N PRO A 94 -1.02 -15.43 -16.08
CA PRO A 94 0.28 -14.87 -16.43
C PRO A 94 0.46 -13.39 -16.03
N VAL A 95 -0.62 -12.63 -15.85
CA VAL A 95 -0.53 -11.15 -15.77
C VAL A 95 -0.57 -10.58 -14.37
N LEU A 96 -1.17 -11.25 -13.38
CA LEU A 96 -1.43 -10.63 -12.05
C LEU A 96 -0.16 -10.44 -11.18
N LEU A 97 1.02 -10.30 -11.77
CA LEU A 97 2.31 -10.32 -11.08
C LEU A 97 2.52 -9.04 -10.26
N PRO A 98 3.18 -9.13 -9.09
CA PRO A 98 3.59 -7.94 -8.34
C PRO A 98 4.63 -7.14 -9.11
N LEU A 99 4.77 -5.85 -8.81
CA LEU A 99 5.73 -4.93 -9.44
C LEU A 99 5.55 -4.75 -10.96
N GLN A 100 4.46 -5.27 -11.53
CA GLN A 100 4.10 -5.08 -12.93
C GLN A 100 2.88 -4.17 -13.00
N GLN A 101 2.95 -3.14 -13.83
CA GLN A 101 1.82 -2.25 -14.02
C GLN A 101 0.77 -2.93 -14.89
N LEU A 102 -0.48 -2.87 -14.43
CA LEU A 102 -1.63 -3.48 -15.08
C LEU A 102 -2.67 -2.41 -15.42
N SER A 103 -3.41 -2.64 -16.49
CA SER A 103 -4.69 -2.02 -16.78
C SER A 103 -5.78 -2.93 -16.22
N LEU A 104 -6.47 -2.47 -15.18
CA LEU A 104 -7.45 -3.25 -14.42
C LEU A 104 -8.87 -2.83 -14.78
N ASN A 105 -9.73 -3.83 -14.95
CA ASN A 105 -11.17 -3.66 -15.15
C ASN A 105 -11.88 -4.42 -14.03
N TRP A 106 -12.80 -3.79 -13.30
CA TRP A 106 -13.60 -4.46 -12.27
C TRP A 106 -15.01 -3.88 -12.16
N GLY A 107 -15.86 -4.57 -11.40
CA GLY A 107 -17.16 -4.02 -11.05
C GLY A 107 -17.78 -4.70 -9.83
N GLY A 108 -18.88 -4.10 -9.37
CA GLY A 108 -19.54 -4.44 -8.12
C GLY A 108 -19.25 -3.41 -7.03
N ASP A 109 -20.08 -3.43 -6.01
CA ASP A 109 -20.08 -2.45 -4.90
C ASP A 109 -19.79 -3.12 -3.54
N ALA A 110 -19.35 -4.37 -3.56
CA ALA A 110 -18.92 -5.08 -2.36
C ALA A 110 -17.50 -4.65 -1.97
N GLU A 111 -17.13 -4.88 -0.71
CA GLU A 111 -15.77 -4.68 -0.18
C GLU A 111 -14.71 -5.45 -1.00
N ILE A 112 -15.07 -6.64 -1.48
CA ILE A 112 -14.28 -7.40 -2.46
C ILE A 112 -15.00 -7.37 -3.81
N ARG A 113 -14.46 -6.62 -4.76
CA ARG A 113 -15.06 -6.42 -6.09
C ARG A 113 -14.63 -7.53 -7.04
N THR A 114 -15.40 -7.77 -8.11
CA THR A 114 -15.03 -8.82 -9.08
C THR A 114 -14.10 -8.24 -10.14
N LEU A 115 -12.88 -8.77 -10.24
CA LEU A 115 -11.97 -8.48 -11.34
C LEU A 115 -12.58 -9.02 -12.65
N ARG A 116 -12.70 -8.16 -13.65
CA ARG A 116 -13.28 -8.45 -14.97
C ARG A 116 -12.24 -8.53 -16.07
N GLY A 117 -11.11 -7.83 -15.91
CA GLY A 117 -10.00 -7.83 -16.86
C GLY A 117 -8.74 -7.33 -16.18
N ALA A 118 -7.59 -7.86 -16.61
CA ALA A 118 -6.28 -7.39 -16.23
C ALA A 118 -5.39 -7.57 -17.46
N GLU A 119 -4.80 -6.48 -17.93
CA GLU A 119 -3.89 -6.47 -19.06
C GLU A 119 -2.57 -5.88 -18.60
N TRP A 120 -1.46 -6.42 -19.10
CA TRP A 120 -0.15 -5.85 -18.79
C TRP A 120 -0.03 -4.50 -19.50
N GLY A 121 0.29 -3.45 -18.72
CA GLY A 121 0.47 -2.10 -19.25
C GLY A 121 1.77 -1.90 -20.03
N GLY A 122 2.61 -2.94 -20.13
CA GLY A 122 3.94 -2.89 -20.74
C GLY A 122 5.01 -2.30 -19.82
N GLY A 123 6.21 -2.11 -20.37
CA GLY A 123 7.23 -1.24 -19.80
C GLY A 123 8.49 -1.95 -19.30
N GLN A 124 8.40 -2.74 -18.24
CA GLN A 124 9.59 -3.05 -17.43
C GLN A 124 9.84 -4.54 -17.22
N VAL A 125 11.13 -4.91 -17.26
CA VAL A 125 11.57 -6.25 -16.88
C VAL A 125 11.31 -6.43 -15.39
N MET A 126 10.89 -7.64 -15.00
CA MET A 126 10.69 -7.97 -13.60
C MET A 126 12.01 -7.77 -12.82
N PRO A 127 12.01 -7.00 -11.72
CA PRO A 127 13.18 -6.93 -10.83
C PRO A 127 13.56 -8.33 -10.33
N THR A 128 14.85 -8.55 -10.10
CA THR A 128 15.39 -9.82 -9.59
C THR A 128 16.27 -9.58 -8.37
N GLY A 129 16.62 -10.64 -7.64
CA GLY A 129 17.51 -10.57 -6.47
C GLY A 129 17.06 -9.54 -5.42
N ASP A 130 18.00 -8.72 -4.95
CA ASP A 130 17.77 -7.72 -3.90
C ASP A 130 16.79 -6.61 -4.34
N ALA A 131 16.75 -6.28 -5.63
CA ALA A 131 15.79 -5.32 -6.17
C ALA A 131 14.34 -5.84 -6.10
N LEU A 132 14.13 -7.15 -6.31
CA LEU A 132 12.82 -7.78 -6.12
C LEU A 132 12.37 -7.71 -4.66
N LEU A 133 13.27 -8.04 -3.73
CA LEU A 133 13.00 -7.97 -2.29
C LEU A 133 12.70 -6.54 -1.84
N SER A 134 13.40 -5.56 -2.41
CA SER A 134 13.14 -4.13 -2.21
C SER A 134 11.75 -3.70 -2.70
N GLY A 135 11.29 -4.24 -3.83
CA GLY A 135 9.93 -4.03 -4.31
C GLY A 135 8.87 -4.65 -3.39
N TYR A 136 9.10 -5.87 -2.89
CA TYR A 136 8.20 -6.48 -1.91
C TYR A 136 8.14 -5.73 -0.59
N TYR A 137 9.27 -5.18 -0.14
CA TYR A 137 9.31 -4.28 1.00
C TYR A 137 8.38 -3.07 0.80
N ALA A 138 8.46 -2.41 -0.37
CA ALA A 138 7.56 -1.31 -0.70
C ALA A 138 6.08 -1.74 -0.73
N ASN A 139 5.76 -2.93 -1.26
CA ASN A 139 4.40 -3.49 -1.23
C ASN A 139 3.91 -3.72 0.20
N GLU A 140 4.76 -4.23 1.09
CA GLU A 140 4.40 -4.46 2.48
C GLU A 140 4.11 -3.13 3.19
N LEU A 141 4.90 -2.09 2.94
CA LEU A 141 4.64 -0.76 3.49
C LEU A 141 3.28 -0.21 3.02
N LEU A 142 2.99 -0.27 1.72
CA LEU A 142 1.69 0.15 1.18
C LEU A 142 0.53 -0.63 1.79
N MET A 143 0.68 -1.94 1.97
CA MET A 143 -0.33 -2.79 2.60
C MET A 143 -0.62 -2.43 4.06
N ARG A 144 0.38 -1.90 4.78
CA ARG A 144 0.26 -1.54 6.19
C ARG A 144 -0.21 -0.11 6.41
N LEU A 145 0.26 0.83 5.59
CA LEU A 145 0.06 2.26 5.82
C LEU A 145 -1.09 2.86 5.01
N LEU A 146 -1.54 2.23 3.92
CA LEU A 146 -2.68 2.74 3.15
C LEU A 146 -4.02 2.22 3.66
N ALA A 147 -4.96 3.13 3.86
CA ALA A 147 -6.37 2.79 3.97
C ALA A 147 -6.89 2.18 2.65
N ARG A 148 -7.93 1.35 2.73
CA ARG A 148 -8.62 0.86 1.53
C ARG A 148 -9.47 1.98 0.93
N GLU A 149 -9.55 2.00 -0.38
CA GLU A 149 -10.37 2.94 -1.17
C GLU A 149 -10.01 4.43 -0.99
N ASP A 150 -8.81 4.73 -0.47
CA ASP A 150 -8.28 6.09 -0.35
C ASP A 150 -7.24 6.36 -1.46
N ALA A 151 -7.54 7.33 -2.32
CA ALA A 151 -6.78 7.56 -3.53
C ALA A 151 -5.55 8.45 -3.26
N HIS A 152 -4.36 7.92 -3.60
CA HIS A 152 -3.11 8.67 -3.57
C HIS A 152 -2.43 8.69 -4.95
N PRO A 153 -2.92 9.50 -5.92
CA PRO A 153 -2.37 9.51 -7.29
C PRO A 153 -0.87 9.86 -7.34
N ARG A 154 -0.42 10.82 -6.54
CA ARG A 154 1.00 11.20 -6.48
C ARG A 154 1.88 10.09 -5.92
N LEU A 155 1.41 9.39 -4.89
CA LEU A 155 2.10 8.24 -4.33
C LEU A 155 2.14 7.06 -5.31
N PHE A 156 1.07 6.86 -6.08
CA PHE A 156 1.03 5.88 -7.17
C PHE A 156 2.11 6.18 -8.21
N ASP A 157 2.22 7.44 -8.64
CA ASP A 157 3.24 7.85 -9.61
C ASP A 157 4.67 7.69 -9.03
N ALA A 158 4.86 7.99 -7.73
CA ALA A 158 6.13 7.74 -7.03
C ALA A 158 6.47 6.24 -6.90
N TYR A 159 5.48 5.38 -6.66
CA TYR A 159 5.66 3.93 -6.65
C TYR A 159 6.05 3.40 -8.03
N ALA A 160 5.41 3.89 -9.10
CA ALA A 160 5.78 3.53 -10.47
C ALA A 160 7.23 3.94 -10.80
N ALA A 161 7.66 5.12 -10.34
CA ALA A 161 9.04 5.58 -10.48
C ALA A 161 10.04 4.71 -9.67
N LEU A 162 9.69 4.30 -8.44
CA LEU A 162 10.49 3.36 -7.67
C LEU A 162 10.65 2.04 -8.42
N VAL A 163 9.56 1.45 -8.91
CA VAL A 163 9.58 0.19 -9.65
C VAL A 163 10.47 0.31 -10.90
N HIS A 164 10.43 1.47 -11.59
CA HIS A 164 11.35 1.76 -12.69
C HIS A 164 12.83 1.67 -12.31
N VAL A 165 13.21 2.30 -11.20
CA VAL A 165 14.59 2.23 -10.71
C VAL A 165 14.97 0.78 -10.40
N LEU A 166 14.09 0.02 -9.72
CA LEU A 166 14.33 -1.38 -9.36
C LEU A 166 14.48 -2.29 -10.59
N ALA A 167 13.72 -2.04 -11.66
CA ALA A 167 13.75 -2.84 -12.88
C ALA A 167 14.93 -2.52 -13.80
N SER A 168 15.57 -1.36 -13.64
CA SER A 168 16.58 -0.85 -14.58
C SER A 168 18.01 -1.38 -14.35
N GLY A 169 18.22 -2.29 -13.39
CA GLY A 169 19.53 -2.90 -13.14
C GLY A 169 20.58 -1.92 -12.59
N GLN A 170 20.13 -0.91 -11.85
CA GLN A 170 20.97 0.15 -11.31
C GLN A 170 21.87 -0.32 -10.16
N THR A 171 22.83 0.53 -9.80
CA THR A 171 23.73 0.27 -8.68
C THR A 171 22.98 0.27 -7.33
N GLU A 172 23.44 -0.56 -6.39
CA GLU A 172 22.90 -0.66 -5.02
C GLU A 172 22.73 0.70 -4.32
N PRO A 173 23.67 1.66 -4.39
CA PRO A 173 23.48 2.97 -3.77
C PRO A 173 22.29 3.76 -4.32
N LEU A 174 21.99 3.65 -5.61
CA LEU A 174 20.86 4.33 -6.24
C LEU A 174 19.54 3.68 -5.86
N VAL A 175 19.49 2.34 -5.84
CA VAL A 175 18.33 1.59 -5.36
C VAL A 175 18.01 1.93 -3.90
N ALA A 176 19.03 1.96 -3.04
CA ALA A 176 18.87 2.35 -1.64
C ALA A 176 18.32 3.78 -1.48
N ALA A 177 18.82 4.73 -2.27
CA ALA A 177 18.34 6.10 -2.29
C ALA A 177 16.88 6.22 -2.78
N ALA A 178 16.51 5.47 -3.82
CA ALA A 178 15.14 5.40 -4.34
C ALA A 178 14.16 4.83 -3.30
N LEU A 179 14.58 3.84 -2.52
CA LEU A 179 13.77 3.33 -1.41
C LEU A 179 13.55 4.40 -0.33
N ARG A 180 14.60 5.12 0.12
CA ARG A 180 14.43 6.18 1.12
C ARG A 180 13.54 7.31 0.61
N THR A 181 13.66 7.62 -0.67
CA THR A 181 12.80 8.59 -1.36
C THR A 181 11.34 8.18 -1.31
N PHE A 182 11.05 6.93 -1.69
CA PHE A 182 9.69 6.40 -1.63
C PHE A 182 9.13 6.38 -0.21
N GLU A 183 9.94 6.00 0.79
CA GLU A 183 9.52 6.00 2.19
C GLU A 183 9.16 7.39 2.72
N LEU A 184 9.97 8.41 2.41
CA LEU A 184 9.67 9.80 2.77
C LEU A 184 8.35 10.25 2.13
N LEU A 185 8.15 9.96 0.85
CA LEU A 185 6.91 10.29 0.14
C LEU A 185 5.71 9.55 0.69
N LEU A 186 5.86 8.26 1.01
CA LEU A 186 4.80 7.45 1.62
C LEU A 186 4.41 8.00 3.00
N LEU A 187 5.38 8.24 3.87
CA LEU A 187 5.13 8.82 5.19
C LEU A 187 4.45 10.17 5.07
N ARG A 188 4.85 11.00 4.10
CA ARG A 188 4.21 12.31 3.88
C ARG A 188 2.77 12.17 3.40
N GLU A 189 2.53 11.35 2.38
CA GLU A 189 1.20 11.17 1.78
C GLU A 189 0.22 10.49 2.75
N THR A 190 0.72 9.71 3.72
CA THR A 190 -0.08 9.10 4.79
C THR A 190 -0.19 9.96 6.06
N GLY A 191 0.40 11.16 6.06
CA GLY A 191 0.34 12.09 7.20
C GLY A 191 1.19 11.68 8.41
N HIS A 192 2.16 10.80 8.21
CA HIS A 192 3.08 10.29 9.24
C HIS A 192 4.46 10.97 9.22
N LEU A 193 4.78 11.75 8.18
CA LEU A 193 6.01 12.53 8.15
C LEU A 193 5.80 13.87 8.87
N PRO A 194 6.54 14.18 9.96
CA PRO A 194 6.50 15.50 10.56
C PRO A 194 7.14 16.55 9.64
N ALA A 195 6.95 17.82 9.96
CA ALA A 195 7.69 18.90 9.33
C ALA A 195 9.20 18.67 9.48
N LEU A 196 9.95 18.85 8.39
CA LEU A 196 11.39 18.60 8.33
C LEU A 196 12.22 19.90 8.26
N ASP A 197 11.58 21.07 8.36
CA ASP A 197 12.18 22.40 8.31
C ASP A 197 12.20 23.12 9.67
N ALA A 198 11.60 22.51 10.70
CA ALA A 198 11.56 23.02 12.05
C ALA A 198 11.59 21.90 13.09
N GLN A 199 12.05 22.24 14.29
CA GLN A 199 11.94 21.34 15.44
C GLN A 199 10.46 21.17 15.81
N THR A 200 9.99 19.92 15.94
CA THR A 200 8.57 19.61 16.05
C THR A 200 7.91 20.17 17.31
N LEU A 201 8.58 20.14 18.46
CA LEU A 201 7.99 20.60 19.73
C LEU A 201 8.06 22.13 19.93
N THR A 202 9.10 22.78 19.42
CA THR A 202 9.37 24.19 19.68
C THR A 202 9.02 25.09 18.49
N PHE A 203 8.78 24.50 17.31
CA PHE A 203 8.66 25.20 16.03
C PHE A 203 9.87 26.08 15.69
N ALA A 204 11.00 25.88 16.37
CA ALA A 204 12.22 26.63 16.10
C ALA A 204 12.81 26.19 14.75
N PRO A 205 13.29 27.12 13.92
CA PRO A 205 13.93 26.78 12.65
C PRO A 205 15.20 25.95 12.89
N LEU A 206 15.58 25.16 11.89
CA LEU A 206 16.83 24.41 11.92
C LEU A 206 18.02 25.33 11.64
N ALA A 207 19.05 25.25 12.47
CA ALA A 207 20.36 25.81 12.17
C ALA A 207 21.10 24.87 11.20
N THR A 208 21.66 25.43 10.12
CA THR A 208 22.24 24.68 9.00
C THR A 208 23.28 23.63 9.45
N ASP A 209 24.17 23.99 10.36
CA ASP A 209 25.27 23.13 10.80
C ASP A 209 24.97 22.31 12.06
N ALA A 210 23.79 22.50 12.67
CA ALA A 210 23.41 21.76 13.87
C ALA A 210 22.90 20.36 13.54
N ALA A 211 23.10 19.42 14.46
CA ALA A 211 22.66 18.04 14.33
C ALA A 211 21.21 17.87 14.79
N TYR A 212 20.40 17.20 13.97
CA TYR A 212 19.01 16.88 14.26
C TYR A 212 18.70 15.41 14.03
N ARG A 213 17.80 14.88 14.85
CA ARG A 213 17.29 13.51 14.77
C ARG A 213 15.79 13.51 14.62
N LEU A 214 15.30 12.73 13.66
CA LEU A 214 13.90 12.38 13.48
C LEU A 214 13.58 11.16 14.36
N VAL A 215 12.66 11.33 15.31
CA VAL A 215 12.21 10.27 16.22
C VAL A 215 10.69 10.06 16.13
N PRO A 216 10.18 8.82 16.34
CA PRO A 216 8.77 8.52 16.08
C PRO A 216 7.74 9.33 16.87
N GLU A 217 7.96 9.52 18.18
CA GLU A 217 7.00 10.21 19.05
C GLU A 217 7.25 11.72 19.16
N GLY A 218 8.47 12.16 18.86
CA GLY A 218 8.92 13.54 19.07
C GLY A 218 9.16 14.34 17.79
N GLY A 219 8.98 13.70 16.63
CA GLY A 219 9.29 14.30 15.33
C GLY A 219 10.78 14.68 15.19
N LEU A 220 11.04 15.76 14.48
CA LEU A 220 12.39 16.28 14.29
C LEU A 220 12.81 17.12 15.51
N ARG A 221 13.92 16.75 16.15
CA ARG A 221 14.47 17.47 17.32
C ARG A 221 15.98 17.64 17.19
N ALA A 222 16.57 18.55 17.96
CA ALA A 222 18.02 18.61 18.13
C ALA A 222 18.56 17.24 18.60
N ALA A 223 19.67 16.81 18.03
CA ALA A 223 20.32 15.56 18.41
C ALA A 223 20.96 15.69 19.81
N HIS A 224 20.88 14.61 20.58
CA HIS A 224 21.54 14.46 21.87
C HIS A 224 22.87 13.72 21.70
N ALA A 225 23.75 13.78 22.70
CA ALA A 225 25.08 13.18 22.63
C ALA A 225 25.07 11.64 22.49
N ASP A 226 23.99 11.00 22.94
CA ASP A 226 23.75 9.55 22.88
C ASP A 226 23.03 9.10 21.60
N ASP A 227 22.60 10.03 20.73
CA ASP A 227 21.96 9.68 19.47
C ASP A 227 22.96 9.09 18.48
N GLY A 228 22.86 7.78 18.22
CA GLY A 228 23.74 7.07 17.28
C GLY A 228 23.52 7.36 15.79
N ALA A 229 22.57 8.23 15.44
CA ALA A 229 22.29 8.65 14.06
C ALA A 229 21.61 10.03 14.05
N TRP A 230 22.13 10.94 13.23
CA TRP A 230 21.61 12.30 13.06
C TRP A 230 21.98 12.84 11.68
N LEU A 231 21.29 13.88 11.24
CA LEU A 231 21.61 14.63 10.02
C LEU A 231 21.78 16.11 10.37
N ALA A 232 22.68 16.80 9.68
CA ALA A 232 22.80 18.25 9.77
C ALA A 232 21.52 18.95 9.29
N GLY A 233 21.22 20.13 9.86
CA GLY A 233 20.05 20.94 9.49
C GLY A 233 19.97 21.22 7.99
N ALA A 234 21.12 21.47 7.34
CA ALA A 234 21.24 21.66 5.89
C ALA A 234 20.63 20.50 5.08
N HIS A 235 20.84 19.25 5.53
CA HIS A 235 20.33 18.07 4.85
C HIS A 235 18.81 17.95 4.99
N TRP A 236 18.26 18.25 6.18
CA TRP A 236 16.81 18.27 6.41
C TRP A 236 16.11 19.37 5.61
N GLN A 237 16.72 20.56 5.54
CA GLN A 237 16.23 21.67 4.72
C GLN A 237 16.23 21.30 3.23
N ALA A 238 17.31 20.68 2.73
CA ALA A 238 17.38 20.20 1.35
C ALA A 238 16.31 19.13 1.04
N LEU A 239 16.09 18.17 1.95
CA LEU A 239 15.02 17.18 1.80
C LEU A 239 13.63 17.82 1.81
N THR A 240 13.41 18.84 2.66
CA THR A 240 12.12 19.56 2.69
C THR A 240 11.85 20.26 1.37
N GLY A 241 12.84 20.98 0.83
CA GLY A 241 12.73 21.63 -0.47
C GLY A 241 12.46 20.64 -1.60
N ALA A 242 13.20 19.53 -1.62
CA ALA A 242 13.04 18.48 -2.64
C ALA A 242 11.69 17.76 -2.56
N LEU A 243 11.16 17.57 -1.36
CA LEU A 243 9.83 17.03 -1.17
C LEU A 243 8.77 18.00 -1.73
N ALA A 244 8.91 19.30 -1.52
CA ALA A 244 7.96 20.30 -1.98
C ALA A 244 7.96 20.55 -3.51
N ASP A 245 8.89 19.95 -4.25
CA ASP A 245 9.03 20.10 -5.70
C ASP A 245 7.81 19.56 -6.49
N GLU A 246 7.62 20.06 -7.72
CA GLU A 246 6.58 19.57 -8.65
C GLU A 246 6.80 18.11 -9.07
N ALA A 247 8.07 17.68 -9.17
CA ALA A 247 8.50 16.33 -9.45
C ALA A 247 9.16 15.70 -8.21
N PRO A 248 8.39 15.45 -7.13
CA PRO A 248 8.94 15.22 -5.80
C PRO A 248 9.77 13.93 -5.71
N PHE A 249 9.49 12.91 -6.52
CA PHE A 249 10.32 11.69 -6.56
C PHE A 249 11.72 11.97 -7.09
N SER A 250 11.84 12.61 -8.26
CA SER A 250 13.15 12.86 -8.87
C SER A 250 13.99 13.84 -8.04
N ALA A 251 13.38 14.91 -7.55
CA ALA A 251 14.05 15.89 -6.70
C ALA A 251 14.53 15.27 -5.38
N THR A 252 13.67 14.50 -4.71
CA THR A 252 14.03 13.84 -3.44
C THR A 252 15.08 12.74 -3.66
N LEU A 253 14.99 11.98 -4.76
CA LEU A 253 16.01 11.00 -5.14
C LEU A 253 17.38 11.65 -5.29
N GLN A 254 17.45 12.78 -6.00
CA GLN A 254 18.69 13.53 -6.16
C GLN A 254 19.23 14.01 -4.81
N ALA A 255 18.38 14.60 -3.96
CA ALA A 255 18.78 15.08 -2.64
C ALA A 255 19.33 13.93 -1.76
N VAL A 256 18.65 12.77 -1.74
CA VAL A 256 19.11 11.60 -0.99
C VAL A 256 20.39 11.01 -1.58
N ALA A 257 20.52 10.94 -2.90
CA ALA A 257 21.70 10.37 -3.57
C ALA A 257 22.96 11.22 -3.34
N GLN A 258 22.80 12.54 -3.19
CA GLN A 258 23.89 13.48 -2.92
C GLN A 258 24.33 13.50 -1.44
N LEU A 259 23.58 12.88 -0.53
CA LEU A 259 23.99 12.80 0.87
C LEU A 259 25.30 11.97 1.03
N PRO A 260 26.20 12.41 1.93
CA PRO A 260 27.32 11.60 2.37
C PRO A 260 26.91 10.19 2.83
N GLY A 261 27.82 9.21 2.75
CA GLY A 261 27.49 7.80 3.03
C GLY A 261 26.98 7.54 4.45
N ASP A 262 27.57 8.19 5.43
CA ASP A 262 27.17 8.22 6.84
C ASP A 262 25.81 8.92 7.05
N ALA A 263 25.56 10.03 6.35
CA ALA A 263 24.26 10.71 6.37
C ALA A 263 23.16 9.83 5.75
N ARG A 264 23.44 9.12 4.65
CA ARG A 264 22.50 8.13 4.06
C ARG A 264 22.22 6.98 5.01
N ALA A 265 23.24 6.46 5.69
CA ALA A 265 23.07 5.41 6.69
C ALA A 265 22.21 5.89 7.87
N SER A 266 22.45 7.11 8.35
CA SER A 266 21.68 7.75 9.41
C SER A 266 20.22 7.99 9.02
N LEU A 267 19.96 8.45 7.79
CA LEU A 267 18.60 8.64 7.27
C LEU A 267 17.86 7.30 7.20
N ARG A 268 18.52 6.25 6.66
CA ARG A 268 17.96 4.91 6.59
C ARG A 268 17.60 4.35 7.96
N GLN A 269 18.44 4.58 8.96
CA GLN A 269 18.15 4.14 10.33
C GLN A 269 16.91 4.87 10.89
N GLN A 270 16.87 6.19 10.80
CA GLN A 270 15.77 7.01 11.33
C GLN A 270 14.44 6.69 10.63
N LEU A 271 14.44 6.54 9.29
CA LEU A 271 13.24 6.15 8.55
C LEU A 271 12.76 4.74 8.91
N ARG A 272 13.69 3.80 9.13
CA ARG A 272 13.32 2.45 9.59
C ARG A 272 12.63 2.49 10.95
N GLU A 273 13.19 3.23 11.91
CA GLU A 273 12.59 3.39 13.25
C GLU A 273 11.19 4.01 13.16
N LEU A 274 11.04 5.07 12.35
CA LEU A 274 9.76 5.74 12.13
C LEU A 274 8.72 4.82 11.46
N LEU A 275 9.10 4.11 10.40
CA LEU A 275 8.21 3.18 9.69
C LEU A 275 7.80 2.00 10.58
N HIS A 276 8.72 1.45 11.37
CA HIS A 276 8.42 0.37 12.31
C HIS A 276 7.38 0.80 13.34
N TYR A 277 7.54 2.00 13.90
CA TYR A 277 6.58 2.60 14.83
C TYR A 277 5.18 2.72 14.19
N HIS A 278 5.05 3.36 13.02
CA HIS A 278 3.75 3.55 12.37
C HIS A 278 3.15 2.25 11.82
N CYS A 279 3.97 1.26 11.49
CA CYS A 279 3.49 -0.07 11.08
C CYS A 279 3.09 -0.96 12.26
N GLY A 280 3.35 -0.55 13.51
CA GLY A 280 3.08 -1.33 14.72
C GLY A 280 3.86 -2.65 14.78
N VAL A 281 5.06 -2.72 14.21
CA VAL A 281 5.87 -3.96 14.17
C VAL A 281 7.33 -3.72 14.52
N GLY A 282 7.94 -4.69 15.20
CA GLY A 282 9.39 -4.70 15.44
C GLY A 282 10.21 -5.04 14.18
N THR A 283 9.65 -5.85 13.28
CA THR A 283 10.29 -6.27 12.02
C THR A 283 9.23 -6.49 10.93
N LEU A 284 9.49 -6.00 9.72
CA LEU A 284 8.66 -6.27 8.54
C LEU A 284 8.91 -7.68 8.01
N ARG A 285 7.87 -8.35 7.51
CA ARG A 285 7.94 -9.76 7.07
C ARG A 285 8.94 -9.99 5.96
N THR A 286 9.03 -9.03 5.04
CA THR A 286 10.01 -9.02 3.95
C THR A 286 11.45 -9.00 4.45
N ARG A 287 11.72 -8.27 5.54
CA ARG A 287 13.04 -8.24 6.18
C ARG A 287 13.37 -9.56 6.87
N GLN A 288 12.39 -10.18 7.53
CA GLN A 288 12.56 -11.52 8.11
C GLN A 288 12.89 -12.54 7.02
N LEU A 289 12.16 -12.52 5.91
CA LEU A 289 12.40 -13.43 4.77
C LEU A 289 13.80 -13.23 4.17
N LEU A 290 14.28 -11.99 4.05
CA LEU A 290 15.65 -11.72 3.58
C LEU A 290 16.71 -12.25 4.55
N MET A 291 16.50 -12.10 5.86
CA MET A 291 17.38 -12.69 6.87
C MET A 291 17.37 -14.23 6.78
N ASP A 292 16.21 -14.84 6.58
CA ASP A 292 16.07 -16.29 6.45
C ASP A 292 16.78 -16.81 5.19
N ILE A 293 16.69 -16.09 4.06
CA ILE A 293 17.43 -16.44 2.83
C ILE A 293 18.94 -16.31 3.03
N GLN A 294 19.42 -15.23 3.66
CA GLN A 294 20.85 -15.03 3.94
C GLN A 294 21.41 -16.04 4.94
N ALA A 295 20.58 -16.59 5.82
CA ALA A 295 20.98 -17.65 6.75
C ALA A 295 21.06 -19.04 6.07
N LEU A 296 20.52 -19.20 4.86
CA LEU A 296 20.54 -20.44 4.07
C LEU A 296 21.66 -20.48 3.02
N SER A 297 22.38 -19.38 2.81
CA SER A 297 23.52 -19.23 1.89
C SER A 297 24.85 -19.27 2.63
#